data_AF-A0A2T4S5V1-F1
#
_entry.id   AF-A0A2T4S5V1-F1
#
_cell.length_a   1.000
_cell.length_b   1.000
_cell.length_c   1.000
_cell.angle_alpha   90.00
_cell.angle_beta   90.00
_cell.angle_gamma   90.00
#
_symmetry.space_group_name_H-M   'P 1'
#
loop_
_entity.id
_entity.type
_entity.pdbx_description
1 polymer ?
#
loop_
_entity_poly.entity_id
_entity_poly.type
_entity_poly.pdbx_seq_one_letter_code
_entity_poly.pdbx_strand_id
1 'polypeptide(L)'
;SSMVIYADGNNFSVGANLYQMKQAYEEDRIDKEISEAIEKLHYTFNRLKYSLKPIVTAVHGRALGGGCELVLYSPFVVAASETYIGLVEAGVGLLPSGGGLAEMADRILSTSHKTDDKQTSMSKVLMNIGFAKVSTNAYEAIRLGYLRETDTVIFNKEKRVEIALKRAQYEAETNYIPTPKRQYIALG
;
A
#
# COMPACT_ATOMS: atom_id res chain seq x y z
N SER A 1 12.62 15.82 -11.52
CA SER A 1 11.25 16.17 -11.07
C SER A 1 10.71 14.99 -10.27
N SER A 2 10.00 15.27 -9.17
CA SER A 2 9.51 14.27 -8.21
C SER A 2 8.10 14.61 -7.74
N MET A 3 7.45 13.71 -7.00
CA MET A 3 6.09 13.89 -6.50
C MET A 3 5.97 13.41 -5.05
N VAL A 4 5.12 14.09 -4.27
CA VAL A 4 4.70 13.65 -2.94
C VAL A 4 3.20 13.46 -2.93
N ILE A 5 2.74 12.32 -2.42
CA ILE A 5 1.32 12.03 -2.17
C ILE A 5 1.09 12.20 -0.67
N TYR A 6 0.12 13.01 -0.29
CA TYR A 6 -0.28 13.17 1.11
C TYR A 6 -1.77 13.47 1.20
N ALA A 7 -2.33 13.25 2.39
CA ALA A 7 -3.68 13.67 2.72
C ALA A 7 -3.66 14.75 3.81
N ASP A 8 -4.71 15.55 3.83
CA ASP A 8 -5.02 16.48 4.92
C ASP A 8 -6.03 15.85 5.91
N GLY A 9 -6.22 16.47 7.08
CA GLY A 9 -7.13 16.01 8.12
C GLY A 9 -6.55 14.91 9.02
N ASN A 10 -7.42 14.15 9.69
CA ASN A 10 -7.00 13.22 10.76
C ASN A 10 -6.45 11.88 10.26
N ASN A 11 -6.79 11.46 9.04
CA ASN A 11 -6.43 10.15 8.50
C ASN A 11 -5.91 10.28 7.08
N PHE A 12 -5.02 9.38 6.68
CA PHE A 12 -4.60 9.28 5.29
C PHE A 12 -5.72 8.79 4.37
N SER A 13 -6.28 7.62 4.69
CA SER A 13 -7.44 7.05 4.00
C SER A 13 -8.00 5.89 4.82
N VAL A 14 -9.32 5.85 5.01
CA VAL A 14 -10.01 4.80 5.79
C VAL A 14 -10.63 3.70 4.91
N GLY A 15 -10.29 3.69 3.62
CA GLY A 15 -10.79 2.71 2.66
C GLY A 15 -12.01 3.18 1.87
N ALA A 16 -12.62 2.24 1.15
CA ALA A 16 -13.77 2.52 0.30
C ALA A 16 -15.06 2.72 1.11
N ASN A 17 -16.02 3.43 0.51
CA ASN A 17 -17.31 3.67 1.13
C ASN A 17 -18.22 2.44 0.99
N LEU A 18 -18.36 1.69 2.09
CA LEU A 18 -19.19 0.48 2.13
C LEU A 18 -20.67 0.73 1.86
N TYR A 19 -21.18 1.92 2.19
CA TYR A 19 -22.57 2.27 1.89
C TYR A 19 -22.79 2.40 0.38
N GLN A 20 -21.86 3.05 -0.32
CA GLN A 20 -21.90 3.13 -1.79
C GLN A 20 -21.77 1.75 -2.44
N MET A 21 -20.91 0.87 -1.91
CA MET A 21 -20.81 -0.52 -2.38
C MET A 21 -22.12 -1.29 -2.19
N LYS A 22 -22.78 -1.13 -1.03
CA LYS A 22 -24.08 -1.73 -0.76
C LYS A 22 -25.16 -1.23 -1.73
N GLN A 23 -25.22 0.08 -1.98
CA GLN A 23 -26.17 0.65 -2.93
C GLN A 23 -25.94 0.13 -4.36
N ALA A 24 -24.68 0.06 -4.81
CA ALA A 24 -24.35 -0.47 -6.12
C ALA A 24 -24.76 -1.95 -6.26
N TYR A 25 -24.64 -2.74 -5.19
CA TYR A 25 -25.13 -4.11 -5.15
C TYR A 25 -26.66 -4.19 -5.23
N GLU A 26 -27.37 -3.42 -4.39
CA GLU A 26 -28.83 -3.44 -4.31
C GLU A 26 -29.51 -2.95 -5.60
N GLU A 27 -28.83 -2.11 -6.37
CA GLU A 27 -29.33 -1.55 -7.63
C GLU A 27 -28.77 -2.22 -8.89
N ASP A 28 -28.05 -3.35 -8.76
CA ASP A 28 -27.45 -4.09 -9.88
C ASP A 28 -26.48 -3.24 -10.74
N ARG A 29 -25.74 -2.33 -10.09
CA ARG A 29 -24.75 -1.41 -10.69
C ARG A 29 -23.30 -1.81 -10.44
N ILE A 30 -23.04 -3.03 -9.95
CA ILE A 30 -21.70 -3.50 -9.56
C ILE A 30 -20.72 -3.42 -10.73
N ASP A 31 -21.08 -3.99 -11.89
CA ASP A 31 -20.16 -4.05 -13.03
C ASP A 31 -19.79 -2.66 -13.55
N LYS A 32 -20.75 -1.74 -13.51
CA LYS A 32 -20.55 -0.38 -14.02
C LYS A 32 -19.74 0.49 -13.06
N GLU A 33 -19.97 0.37 -11.74
CA GLU A 33 -19.39 1.30 -10.78
C GLU A 33 -18.21 0.70 -10.01
N ILE A 34 -18.29 -0.56 -9.63
CA ILE A 34 -17.27 -1.21 -8.81
C ILE A 34 -16.15 -1.77 -9.68
N SER A 35 -16.47 -2.47 -10.78
CA SER A 35 -15.44 -3.04 -11.66
C SER A 35 -14.61 -1.93 -12.33
N GLU A 36 -15.23 -0.86 -12.83
CA GLU A 36 -14.50 0.30 -13.39
C GLU A 36 -13.60 0.98 -12.34
N ALA A 37 -14.08 1.10 -11.10
CA ALA A 37 -13.29 1.66 -10.01
C ALA A 37 -12.08 0.79 -9.66
N ILE A 38 -12.25 -0.53 -9.62
CA ILE A 38 -11.17 -1.50 -9.39
C ILE A 38 -10.12 -1.42 -10.50
N GLU A 39 -10.54 -1.43 -11.76
CA GLU A 39 -9.63 -1.28 -12.91
C GLU A 39 -8.83 0.03 -12.84
N LYS A 40 -9.50 1.12 -12.44
CA LYS A 40 -8.83 2.41 -12.24
C LYS A 40 -7.84 2.38 -11.08
N LEU A 41 -8.13 1.67 -9.99
CA LEU A 41 -7.19 1.46 -8.89
C LEU A 41 -5.97 0.68 -9.37
N HIS A 42 -6.17 -0.44 -10.06
CA HIS A 42 -5.08 -1.26 -10.62
C HIS A 42 -4.19 -0.44 -11.56
N TYR A 43 -4.80 0.32 -12.47
CA TYR A 43 -4.08 1.21 -13.38
C TYR A 43 -3.26 2.26 -12.62
N THR A 44 -3.89 2.92 -11.63
CA THR A 44 -3.26 4.01 -10.87
C THR A 44 -2.11 3.50 -10.00
N PHE A 45 -2.31 2.39 -9.30
CA PHE A 45 -1.31 1.80 -8.41
C PHE A 45 -0.14 1.19 -9.20
N ASN A 46 -0.39 0.56 -10.34
CA ASN A 46 0.70 0.14 -11.23
C ASN A 46 1.51 1.33 -11.76
N ARG A 47 0.85 2.45 -12.13
CA ARG A 47 1.55 3.67 -12.53
C ARG A 47 2.36 4.30 -11.41
N LEU A 48 1.87 4.21 -10.16
CA LEU A 48 2.59 4.65 -8.97
C LEU A 48 3.86 3.82 -8.77
N LYS A 49 3.74 2.48 -8.72
CA LYS A 49 4.86 1.56 -8.50
C LYS A 49 5.93 1.63 -9.59
N TYR A 50 5.50 1.67 -10.86
CA TYR A 50 6.40 1.67 -12.02
C TYR A 50 6.70 3.07 -12.56
N SER A 51 6.47 4.11 -11.75
CA SER A 51 6.77 5.49 -12.14
C SER A 51 8.25 5.66 -12.48
N LEU A 52 8.56 6.42 -13.53
CA LEU A 52 9.93 6.81 -13.89
C LEU A 52 10.44 7.99 -13.06
N LYS A 53 9.61 8.55 -12.20
CA LYS A 53 9.93 9.63 -11.28
C LYS A 53 9.76 9.14 -9.84
N PRO A 54 10.60 9.58 -8.90
CA PRO A 54 10.44 9.20 -7.51
C PRO A 54 9.14 9.80 -6.95
N ILE A 55 8.33 8.92 -6.34
CA ILE A 55 7.09 9.27 -5.66
C ILE A 55 7.21 8.83 -4.20
N VAL A 56 6.95 9.75 -3.28
CA VAL A 56 6.98 9.49 -1.84
C VAL A 56 5.59 9.71 -1.25
N THR A 57 5.06 8.72 -0.55
CA THR A 57 3.77 8.82 0.12
C THR A 57 3.98 9.19 1.59
N ALA A 58 3.44 10.32 2.03
CA ALA A 58 3.48 10.78 3.41
C ALA A 58 2.18 10.37 4.13
N VAL A 59 2.27 9.36 4.99
CA VAL A 59 1.11 8.70 5.62
C VAL A 59 1.01 9.01 7.11
N HIS A 60 -0.21 9.21 7.61
CA HIS A 60 -0.53 9.45 9.02
C HIS A 60 -1.92 8.95 9.38
N GLY A 61 -2.21 8.89 10.69
CA GLY A 61 -3.51 8.47 11.20
C GLY A 61 -3.83 7.05 10.75
N ARG A 62 -4.94 6.86 10.05
CA ARG A 62 -5.34 5.57 9.48
C ARG A 62 -5.09 5.50 7.97
N ALA A 63 -4.44 4.43 7.53
CA ALA A 63 -4.31 4.03 6.14
C ALA A 63 -4.84 2.60 5.97
N LEU A 64 -6.14 2.48 5.72
CA LEU A 64 -6.87 1.21 5.73
C LEU A 64 -7.41 0.85 4.36
N GLY A 65 -7.50 -0.45 4.09
CA GLY A 65 -7.99 -1.01 2.82
C GLY A 65 -7.28 -0.39 1.62
N GLY A 66 -8.02 0.21 0.69
CA GLY A 66 -7.43 0.93 -0.46
C GLY A 66 -6.36 1.99 -0.11
N GLY A 67 -6.43 2.59 1.08
CA GLY A 67 -5.37 3.47 1.60
C GLY A 67 -4.08 2.72 1.93
N CYS A 68 -4.20 1.53 2.51
CA CYS A 68 -3.08 0.61 2.73
C CYS A 68 -2.54 0.09 1.38
N GLU A 69 -3.41 -0.19 0.41
CA GLU A 69 -2.98 -0.61 -0.93
C GLU A 69 -2.15 0.47 -1.63
N LEU A 70 -2.55 1.74 -1.55
CA LEU A 70 -1.72 2.84 -2.07
C LEU A 70 -0.33 2.85 -1.41
N VAL A 71 -0.25 2.67 -0.08
CA VAL A 71 1.01 2.56 0.66
C VAL A 71 1.84 1.36 0.18
N LEU A 72 1.22 0.21 -0.08
CA LEU A 72 1.89 -0.97 -0.62
C LEU A 72 2.48 -0.73 -2.02
N TYR A 73 1.80 0.02 -2.89
CA TYR A 73 2.32 0.32 -4.22
C TYR A 73 3.28 1.52 -4.26
N SER A 74 3.45 2.24 -3.14
CA SER A 74 4.29 3.44 -3.09
C SER A 74 5.78 3.09 -3.19
N PRO A 75 6.54 3.74 -4.10
CA PRO A 75 7.98 3.53 -4.21
C PRO A 75 8.73 3.84 -2.92
N PHE A 76 8.32 4.89 -2.21
CA PHE A 76 8.83 5.27 -0.90
C PHE A 76 7.69 5.73 0.01
N VAL A 77 7.84 5.49 1.31
CA VAL A 77 6.88 5.95 2.32
C VAL A 77 7.59 6.72 3.42
N VAL A 78 6.97 7.82 3.86
CA VAL A 78 7.28 8.51 5.12
C VAL A 78 6.05 8.36 6.01
N ALA A 79 6.15 7.54 7.05
CA ALA A 79 5.07 7.26 7.97
C ALA A 79 5.26 7.99 9.31
N ALA A 80 4.20 8.60 9.82
CA ALA A 80 4.16 8.98 11.23
C ALA A 80 4.20 7.71 12.10
N SER A 81 4.94 7.73 13.22
CA SER A 81 5.13 6.55 14.07
C SER A 81 3.81 5.99 14.61
N GLU A 82 2.84 6.85 14.88
CA GLU A 82 1.49 6.50 15.35
C GLU A 82 0.51 6.03 14.25
N THR A 83 0.98 5.82 13.01
CA THR A 83 0.09 5.44 11.89
C THR A 83 -0.42 4.01 12.03
N TYR A 84 -1.72 3.84 11.87
CA TYR A 84 -2.41 2.55 11.78
C TYR A 84 -2.56 2.15 10.32
N ILE A 85 -2.01 0.99 9.95
CA ILE A 85 -1.99 0.50 8.58
C ILE A 85 -2.50 -0.94 8.53
N GLY A 86 -3.42 -1.23 7.61
CA GLY A 86 -3.83 -2.60 7.35
C GLY A 86 -4.92 -2.79 6.30
N LEU A 87 -5.02 -4.03 5.83
CA LEU A 87 -6.09 -4.50 4.95
C LEU A 87 -7.23 -5.05 5.82
N VAL A 88 -8.39 -4.39 5.75
CA VAL A 88 -9.53 -4.62 6.66
C VAL A 88 -10.73 -5.24 5.98
N GLU A 89 -10.64 -5.45 4.66
CA GLU A 89 -11.72 -5.88 3.78
C GLU A 89 -12.30 -7.24 4.22
N ALA A 90 -11.46 -8.17 4.68
CA ALA A 90 -11.88 -9.47 5.17
C ALA A 90 -12.84 -9.36 6.37
N GLY A 91 -12.70 -8.33 7.19
CA GLY A 91 -13.57 -8.07 8.35
C GLY A 91 -15.01 -7.71 7.98
N VAL A 92 -15.27 -7.37 6.72
CA VAL A 92 -16.61 -7.08 6.17
C VAL A 92 -16.99 -8.04 5.04
N GLY A 93 -16.29 -9.18 4.91
CA GLY A 93 -16.58 -10.18 3.89
C GLY A 93 -16.12 -9.81 2.48
N LEU A 94 -15.20 -8.86 2.35
CA LEU A 94 -14.63 -8.41 1.08
C LEU A 94 -13.15 -8.81 0.96
N LEU A 95 -12.59 -8.64 -0.24
CA LEU A 95 -11.16 -8.82 -0.49
C LEU A 95 -10.49 -7.48 -0.80
N PRO A 96 -9.17 -7.34 -0.56
CA PRO A 96 -8.38 -6.20 -1.02
C PRO A 96 -8.32 -6.17 -2.55
N SER A 97 -9.30 -5.49 -3.16
CA SER A 97 -9.50 -5.53 -4.61
C SER A 97 -8.66 -4.55 -5.38
N GLY A 98 -7.93 -3.62 -4.75
CA GLY A 98 -7.00 -2.70 -5.43
C GLY A 98 -5.66 -3.33 -5.81
N GLY A 99 -5.43 -4.60 -5.47
CA GLY A 99 -4.22 -5.35 -5.81
C GLY A 99 -3.24 -5.54 -4.65
N GLY A 100 -3.62 -5.19 -3.42
CA GLY A 100 -2.75 -5.30 -2.23
C GLY A 100 -2.21 -6.72 -2.02
N LEU A 101 -3.01 -7.75 -2.30
CA LEU A 101 -2.58 -9.15 -2.23
C LEU A 101 -1.44 -9.45 -3.21
N ALA A 102 -1.57 -8.98 -4.46
CA ALA A 102 -0.58 -9.18 -5.51
C ALA A 102 0.72 -8.43 -5.19
N GLU A 103 0.62 -7.22 -4.65
CA GLU A 103 1.79 -6.42 -4.26
C GLU A 103 2.56 -7.05 -3.10
N MET A 104 1.85 -7.53 -2.07
CA MET A 104 2.50 -8.24 -0.97
C MET A 104 3.18 -9.53 -1.44
N ALA A 105 2.53 -10.27 -2.33
CA ALA A 105 3.12 -11.45 -2.95
C ALA A 105 4.40 -11.09 -3.72
N ASP A 106 4.38 -10.03 -4.53
CA ASP A 106 5.59 -9.56 -5.23
C ASP A 106 6.71 -9.18 -4.26
N ARG A 107 6.41 -8.42 -3.20
CA ARG A 107 7.41 -8.04 -2.19
C ARG A 107 8.09 -9.27 -1.57
N ILE A 108 7.32 -10.31 -1.23
CA ILE A 108 7.86 -11.57 -0.69
C ILE A 108 8.70 -12.31 -1.75
N LEU A 109 8.18 -12.42 -2.98
CA LEU A 109 8.93 -13.06 -4.07
C LEU A 109 10.20 -12.29 -4.43
N SER A 110 10.26 -11.01 -4.08
CA SER A 110 11.39 -10.11 -4.27
C SER A 110 12.50 -10.22 -3.23
N THR A 111 12.26 -10.87 -2.09
CA THR A 111 13.31 -11.07 -1.09
C THR A 111 14.30 -12.18 -1.49
N SER A 112 15.50 -12.12 -0.91
CA SER A 112 16.55 -13.12 -1.10
C SER A 112 16.22 -14.43 -0.37
N HIS A 113 16.41 -15.56 -1.05
CA HIS A 113 16.15 -16.90 -0.50
C HIS A 113 17.18 -17.38 0.53
N LYS A 114 18.20 -16.58 0.87
CA LYS A 114 19.27 -17.01 1.79
C LYS A 114 18.80 -17.18 3.24
N THR A 115 17.71 -16.51 3.65
CA THR A 115 17.25 -16.49 5.05
C THR A 115 15.74 -16.57 5.25
N ASP A 116 14.93 -16.48 4.18
CA ASP A 116 13.46 -16.46 4.29
C ASP A 116 12.79 -17.59 3.51
N ASP A 117 12.00 -18.39 4.23
CA ASP A 117 11.02 -19.28 3.63
C ASP A 117 9.85 -18.43 3.08
N LYS A 118 9.78 -18.35 1.76
CA LYS A 118 8.74 -17.61 1.04
C LYS A 118 7.35 -18.20 1.25
N GLN A 119 7.21 -19.52 1.41
CA GLN A 119 5.92 -20.12 1.72
C GLN A 119 5.45 -19.74 3.12
N THR A 120 6.36 -19.78 4.10
CA THR A 120 6.07 -19.31 5.46
C THR A 120 5.71 -17.83 5.46
N SER A 121 6.45 -16.99 4.73
CA SER A 121 6.17 -15.55 4.62
C SER A 121 4.82 -15.27 3.97
N MET A 122 4.50 -15.98 2.88
CA MET A 122 3.20 -15.88 2.22
C MET A 122 2.06 -16.31 3.15
N SER A 123 2.24 -17.42 3.87
CA SER A 123 1.25 -17.93 4.83
C SER A 123 1.00 -16.94 5.96
N LYS A 124 2.06 -16.29 6.48
CA LYS A 124 1.93 -15.24 7.51
C LYS A 124 1.14 -14.05 7.00
N VAL A 125 1.46 -13.55 5.80
CA VAL A 125 0.72 -12.44 5.18
C VAL A 125 -0.74 -12.81 4.94
N LEU A 126 -1.00 -13.98 4.36
CA LEU A 126 -2.35 -14.47 4.13
C LEU A 126 -3.16 -14.54 5.44
N MET A 127 -2.56 -15.07 6.52
CA MET A 127 -3.20 -15.11 7.83
C MET A 127 -3.46 -13.71 8.40
N ASN A 128 -2.50 -12.79 8.30
CA ASN A 128 -2.69 -11.43 8.79
C ASN A 128 -3.84 -10.72 8.07
N ILE A 129 -3.97 -10.92 6.75
CA ILE A 129 -5.06 -10.34 5.96
C ILE A 129 -6.39 -11.04 6.25
N GLY A 130 -6.40 -12.37 6.35
CA GLY A 130 -7.59 -13.15 6.68
C GLY A 130 -8.20 -12.78 8.04
N PHE A 131 -7.34 -12.45 9.02
CA PHE A 131 -7.77 -11.94 10.33
C PHE A 131 -7.94 -10.40 10.37
N ALA A 132 -7.87 -9.71 9.23
CA ALA A 132 -7.98 -8.26 9.11
C ALA A 132 -7.07 -7.49 10.10
N LYS A 133 -5.84 -7.97 10.31
CA LYS A 133 -4.92 -7.38 11.30
C LYS A 133 -4.48 -5.99 10.86
N VAL A 134 -4.69 -5.02 11.75
CA VAL A 134 -4.26 -3.63 11.60
C VAL A 134 -3.09 -3.38 12.53
N SER A 135 -2.00 -2.84 11.99
CA SER A 135 -0.89 -2.35 12.82
C SER A 135 -1.35 -1.15 13.65
N THR A 136 -0.86 -1.06 14.89
CA THR A 136 -1.15 0.04 15.82
C THR A 136 -0.15 1.18 15.74
N ASN A 137 0.96 0.96 15.02
CA ASN A 137 2.03 1.91 14.79
C ASN A 137 2.86 1.50 13.57
N ALA A 138 3.65 2.42 13.01
CA ALA A 138 4.44 2.18 11.81
C ALA A 138 5.52 1.10 11.99
N TYR A 139 6.07 0.91 13.19
CA TYR A 139 7.04 -0.16 13.45
C TYR A 139 6.40 -1.54 13.40
N GLU A 140 5.17 -1.67 13.89
CA GLU A 140 4.37 -2.87 13.71
C GLU A 140 3.97 -3.07 12.25
N ALA A 141 3.68 -2.00 11.52
CA ALA A 141 3.38 -2.07 10.09
C ALA A 141 4.54 -2.66 9.28
N ILE A 142 5.80 -2.38 9.67
CA ILE A 142 6.98 -3.04 9.08
C ILE A 142 6.96 -4.55 9.35
N ARG A 143 6.74 -4.97 10.60
CA ARG A 143 6.68 -6.40 10.97
C ARG A 143 5.54 -7.17 10.29
N LEU A 144 4.42 -6.50 10.04
CA LEU A 144 3.27 -7.08 9.33
C LEU A 144 3.41 -7.05 7.80
N GLY A 145 4.44 -6.37 7.26
CA GLY A 145 4.72 -6.30 5.83
C GLY A 145 3.98 -5.19 5.07
N TYR A 146 3.26 -4.31 5.78
CA TYR A 146 2.60 -3.15 5.19
C TYR A 146 3.62 -2.07 4.78
N LEU A 147 4.65 -1.88 5.60
CA LEU A 147 5.82 -1.04 5.31
C LEU A 147 7.06 -1.91 5.11
N ARG A 148 8.04 -1.38 4.39
CA ARG A 148 9.36 -1.99 4.22
C ARG A 148 10.33 -1.40 5.23
N GLU A 149 11.43 -2.12 5.50
CA GLU A 149 12.52 -1.61 6.34
C GLU A 149 13.19 -0.35 5.76
N THR A 150 13.09 -0.14 4.44
CA THR A 150 13.59 1.05 3.75
C THR A 150 12.67 2.27 3.88
N ASP A 151 11.44 2.09 4.36
CA ASP A 151 10.51 3.20 4.54
C ASP A 151 10.88 4.02 5.79
N THR A 152 10.64 5.33 5.74
CA THR A 152 11.03 6.25 6.80
C THR A 152 9.93 6.38 7.84
N VAL A 153 10.26 6.18 9.12
CA VAL A 153 9.35 6.41 10.24
C VAL A 153 9.78 7.66 11.00
N ILE A 154 8.85 8.57 11.26
CA ILE A 154 9.09 9.81 12.01
C ILE A 154 8.13 9.96 13.18
N PHE A 155 8.59 10.54 14.28
CA PHE A 155 7.74 10.81 15.45
C PHE A 155 6.84 12.03 15.26
N ASN A 156 7.38 13.13 14.72
CA ASN A 156 6.61 14.35 14.51
C ASN A 156 5.82 14.26 13.20
N LYS A 157 4.54 13.89 13.29
CA LYS A 157 3.66 13.76 12.12
C LYS A 157 3.55 15.04 11.29
N GLU A 158 3.67 16.22 11.90
CA GLU A 158 3.53 17.50 11.18
C GLU A 158 4.67 17.71 10.17
N LYS A 159 5.82 17.08 10.41
CA LYS A 159 6.96 17.12 9.50
C LYS A 159 6.91 16.09 8.37
N ARG A 160 5.90 15.21 8.32
CA ARG A 160 5.85 14.11 7.33
C ARG A 160 5.94 14.58 5.89
N VAL A 161 5.28 15.68 5.54
CA VAL A 161 5.28 16.23 4.18
C VAL A 161 6.65 16.85 3.88
N GLU A 162 7.21 17.61 4.82
CA GLU A 162 8.55 18.20 4.69
C GLU A 162 9.63 17.12 4.46
N ILE A 163 9.59 16.05 5.27
CA ILE A 163 10.51 14.92 5.14
C ILE A 163 10.28 14.15 3.83
N ALA A 164 9.03 13.96 3.42
CA ALA A 164 8.71 13.33 2.14
C ALA A 164 9.21 14.15 0.94
N LEU A 165 9.10 15.48 0.99
CA LEU A 165 9.66 16.38 -0.03
C LEU A 165 11.18 16.26 -0.10
N LYS A 166 11.86 16.29 1.05
CA LYS A 166 13.31 16.09 1.13
C LYS A 166 13.73 14.74 0.55
N ARG A 167 13.01 13.66 0.88
CA ARG A 167 13.26 12.33 0.32
C ARG A 167 13.04 12.31 -1.19
N ALA A 168 11.95 12.91 -1.67
CA ALA A 168 11.61 12.95 -3.09
C ALA A 168 12.63 13.76 -3.91
N GLN A 169 13.17 14.84 -3.35
CA GLN A 169 14.25 15.63 -3.94
C GLN A 169 15.55 14.82 -4.00
N TYR A 170 15.94 14.22 -2.87
CA TYR A 170 17.12 13.36 -2.80
C TYR A 170 17.11 12.28 -3.90
N GLU A 171 16.02 11.51 -4.01
CA GLU A 171 15.90 10.46 -5.03
C GLU A 171 15.95 11.01 -6.45
N ALA A 172 15.42 12.21 -6.68
CA ALA A 172 15.47 12.84 -8.00
C ALA A 172 16.88 13.32 -8.39
N GLU A 173 17.71 13.67 -7.40
CA GLU A 173 19.07 14.15 -7.59
C GLU A 173 20.09 13.00 -7.65
N THR A 174 19.83 11.89 -6.96
CA THR A 174 20.78 10.76 -6.83
C THR A 174 20.49 9.59 -7.76
N ASN A 175 19.91 9.86 -8.94
CA ASN A 175 19.58 8.86 -9.96
C ASN A 175 18.61 7.76 -9.46
N TYR A 176 17.34 8.13 -9.24
CA TYR A 176 16.25 7.21 -8.95
C TYR A 176 16.19 6.05 -9.97
N ILE A 177 16.16 4.82 -9.47
CA ILE A 177 16.01 3.60 -10.27
C ILE A 177 14.56 3.10 -10.13
N PRO A 178 13.75 3.15 -11.20
CA PRO A 178 12.39 2.64 -11.18
C PRO A 178 12.35 1.13 -10.89
N THR A 179 11.30 0.68 -10.21
CA THR A 179 11.08 -0.76 -9.98
C THR A 179 10.92 -1.47 -11.33
N PRO A 180 11.73 -2.49 -11.64
CA PRO A 180 11.55 -3.24 -12.88
C PRO A 180 10.28 -4.09 -12.82
N LYS A 181 9.61 -4.24 -13.97
CA LYS A 181 8.53 -5.23 -14.10
C LYS A 181 9.13 -6.63 -14.06
N ARG A 182 8.58 -7.47 -13.19
CA ARG A 182 8.99 -8.87 -13.07
C ARG A 182 8.06 -9.75 -13.90
N GLN A 183 8.64 -10.79 -14.49
CA GLN A 183 7.89 -11.90 -15.06
C GLN A 183 7.93 -13.04 -14.05
N TYR A 184 6.76 -13.50 -13.64
CA TYR A 184 6.64 -14.70 -12.84
C TYR A 184 6.37 -15.86 -13.78
N ILE A 185 7.10 -16.95 -13.58
CA ILE A 185 6.81 -18.20 -14.28
C ILE A 185 5.55 -18.78 -13.62
N ALA A 186 4.44 -18.79 -14.34
CA ALA A 186 3.30 -19.58 -13.95
C ALA A 186 3.67 -21.05 -14.12
N LEU A 187 3.46 -21.87 -13.08
CA LEU A 187 3.55 -23.32 -13.22
C LEU A 187 2.27 -23.78 -13.93
N GLY A 188 2.28 -23.73 -15.27
CA GLY A 188 1.17 -24.08 -16.14
C GLY A 188 1.58 -24.03 -17.60
#